data_AF-X0WIC3-F1
#
_entry.id   AF-X0WIC3-F1
#
_cell.length_a   1.000
_cell.length_b   1.000
_cell.length_c   1.000
_cell.angle_alpha   90.00
_cell.angle_beta   90.00
_cell.angle_gamma   90.00
#
_symmetry.space_group_name_H-M   'P 1'
#
loop_
_entity.id
_entity.type
_entity.pdbx_description
1 polymer ?
#
loop_
_entity_poly.entity_id
_entity_poly.type
_entity_poly.pdbx_seq_one_letter_code
_entity_poly.pdbx_strand_id
1 'polypeptide(L)'
;RNQEIDTLRNAIHEEIRYERWEAAFNLVDEIERRFAYKVEAAALRSELEEARGRAIQAKLGEAIKLVADHFEAHDWDRAQGEIERLLHALPDDERVLSLIEQMKTLKEQHKQELKAAWDEAVRRSDVDAAIDVLKWLDQYLSREEAQELQSSARHVFKEKLLQLGVQFRFAVTEKRWRDALTTGMELVREFPNSRMATEVREALDTLRERARQATEGAPVDTLP
;
A
#
# COMPACT_ATOMS: atom_id res chain seq x y z
N ARG A 1 12.74 -57.98 -10.92
CA ARG A 1 13.92 -57.38 -10.25
C ARG A 1 14.37 -56.08 -10.91
N ASN A 2 15.12 -56.05 -12.03
CA ASN A 2 15.49 -54.75 -12.64
C ASN A 2 14.28 -53.90 -13.06
N GLN A 3 13.26 -54.53 -13.63
CA GLN A 3 12.03 -53.85 -14.04
C GLN A 3 11.21 -53.27 -12.87
N GLU A 4 11.27 -53.90 -11.69
CA GLU A 4 10.58 -53.42 -10.48
C GLU A 4 11.31 -52.20 -9.89
N ILE A 5 12.65 -52.19 -9.95
CA ILE A 5 13.47 -51.05 -9.52
C ILE A 5 13.27 -49.85 -10.45
N ASP A 6 13.25 -50.07 -11.78
CA ASP A 6 12.99 -49.00 -12.74
C ASP A 6 11.57 -48.43 -12.57
N THR A 7 10.59 -49.28 -12.20
CA THR A 7 9.24 -48.83 -11.86
C THR A 7 9.24 -47.96 -10.60
N LEU A 8 9.97 -48.35 -9.55
CA LEU A 8 10.08 -47.57 -8.32
C LEU A 8 10.85 -46.25 -8.52
N ARG A 9 11.89 -46.23 -9.34
CA ARG A 9 12.60 -44.98 -9.71
C ARG A 9 11.68 -44.02 -10.45
N ASN A 10 10.89 -44.52 -11.40
CA ASN A 10 9.91 -43.70 -12.11
C ASN A 10 8.85 -43.15 -11.15
N ALA A 11 8.35 -43.97 -10.22
CA ALA A 11 7.42 -43.53 -9.20
C ALA A 11 8.03 -42.45 -8.28
N ILE A 12 9.29 -42.59 -7.85
CA ILE A 12 9.98 -41.57 -7.05
C ILE A 12 10.08 -40.25 -7.82
N HIS A 13 10.46 -40.28 -9.10
CA HIS A 13 10.52 -39.07 -9.93
C HIS A 13 9.14 -38.42 -10.13
N GLU A 14 8.08 -39.22 -10.20
CA GLU A 14 6.72 -38.74 -10.28
C GLU A 14 6.28 -38.06 -8.98
N GLU A 15 6.57 -38.67 -7.82
CA GLU A 15 6.29 -38.07 -6.51
C GLU A 15 7.11 -36.79 -6.27
N ILE A 16 8.36 -36.70 -6.77
CA ILE A 16 9.15 -35.46 -6.79
C ILE A 16 8.45 -34.37 -7.60
N ARG A 17 7.92 -34.69 -8.79
CA ARG A 17 7.20 -33.72 -9.63
C ARG A 17 5.94 -33.19 -8.96
N TYR A 18 5.26 -34.02 -8.18
CA TYR A 18 4.09 -33.62 -7.40
C TYR A 18 4.44 -33.03 -6.01
N GLU A 19 5.72 -32.82 -5.72
CA GLU A 19 6.23 -32.29 -4.45
C GLU A 19 5.80 -33.11 -3.21
N ARG A 20 5.54 -34.40 -3.38
CA ARG A 20 5.15 -35.32 -2.32
C ARG A 20 6.39 -35.95 -1.68
N TRP A 21 7.17 -35.10 -1.02
CA TRP A 21 8.50 -35.45 -0.52
C TRP A 21 8.50 -36.63 0.46
N GLU A 22 7.55 -36.70 1.39
CA GLU A 22 7.44 -37.82 2.33
C GLU A 22 7.15 -39.15 1.64
N ALA A 23 6.27 -39.15 0.62
CA ALA A 23 5.98 -40.34 -0.17
C ALA A 23 7.22 -40.80 -0.94
N ALA A 24 7.96 -39.87 -1.53
CA ALA A 24 9.19 -40.17 -2.25
C ALA A 24 10.30 -40.71 -1.32
N PHE A 25 10.47 -40.16 -0.11
CA PHE A 25 11.39 -40.71 0.90
C PHE A 25 10.99 -42.12 1.33
N ASN A 26 9.69 -42.38 1.56
CA ASN A 26 9.20 -43.71 1.92
C ASN A 26 9.48 -44.76 0.82
N LEU A 27 9.35 -44.37 -0.45
CA LEU A 27 9.70 -45.24 -1.58
C LEU A 27 11.20 -45.56 -1.64
N VAL A 28 12.07 -44.59 -1.33
CA VAL A 28 13.52 -44.80 -1.25
C VAL A 28 13.88 -45.75 -0.09
N ASP A 29 13.22 -45.61 1.06
CA ASP A 29 13.37 -46.53 2.20
C ASP A 29 12.91 -47.96 1.85
N GLU A 30 11.85 -48.10 1.04
CA GLU A 30 11.39 -49.41 0.55
C GLU A 30 12.42 -50.06 -0.39
N ILE A 31 13.06 -49.27 -1.27
CA ILE A 31 14.14 -49.75 -2.14
C ILE A 31 15.31 -50.29 -1.30
N GLU A 32 15.72 -49.56 -0.27
CA GLU A 32 16.82 -49.96 0.61
C GLU A 32 16.49 -51.27 1.34
N ARG A 33 15.28 -51.39 1.90
CA ARG A 33 14.86 -52.56 2.68
C ARG A 33 14.64 -53.81 1.82
N ARG A 34 14.00 -53.65 0.66
CA ARG A 34 13.55 -54.79 -0.17
C ARG A 34 14.64 -55.34 -1.08
N PHE A 35 15.59 -54.50 -1.48
CA PHE A 35 16.61 -54.88 -2.45
C PHE A 35 18.05 -54.77 -1.91
N ALA A 36 18.27 -54.27 -0.69
CA ALA A 36 19.58 -54.11 -0.03
C ALA A 36 20.60 -53.21 -0.80
N TYR A 37 20.12 -52.37 -1.71
CA TYR A 37 20.93 -51.42 -2.48
C TYR A 37 21.17 -50.11 -1.72
N LYS A 38 21.95 -50.20 -0.64
CA LYS A 38 22.23 -49.05 0.25
C LYS A 38 22.88 -47.87 -0.45
N VAL A 39 23.80 -48.13 -1.38
CA VAL A 39 24.53 -47.08 -2.11
C VAL A 39 23.59 -46.29 -3.01
N GLU A 40 22.67 -46.98 -3.66
CA GLU A 40 21.72 -46.35 -4.58
C GLU A 40 20.61 -45.60 -3.85
N ALA A 41 20.08 -46.18 -2.76
CA ALA A 41 19.15 -45.49 -1.89
C ALA A 41 19.76 -44.20 -1.31
N ALA A 42 21.05 -44.21 -0.93
CA ALA A 42 21.74 -43.02 -0.48
C ALA A 42 21.85 -41.94 -1.59
N ALA A 43 22.16 -42.35 -2.83
CA ALA A 43 22.19 -41.43 -3.97
C ALA A 43 20.81 -40.81 -4.24
N LEU A 44 19.75 -41.62 -4.21
CA LEU A 44 18.37 -41.16 -4.39
C LEU A 44 17.92 -40.23 -3.25
N ARG A 45 18.31 -40.49 -1.99
CA ARG A 45 18.03 -39.57 -0.88
C ARG A 45 18.71 -38.22 -1.08
N SER A 46 19.99 -38.20 -1.48
CA SER A 46 20.72 -36.96 -1.77
C SER A 46 20.04 -36.17 -2.89
N GLU A 47 19.65 -36.84 -3.97
CA GLU A 47 18.94 -36.20 -5.08
C GLU A 47 17.58 -35.63 -4.63
N LEU A 48 16.85 -36.35 -3.77
CA LEU A 48 15.58 -35.91 -3.23
C LEU A 48 15.72 -34.69 -2.32
N GLU A 49 16.72 -34.68 -1.44
CA GLU A 49 17.04 -33.56 -0.56
C GLU A 49 17.42 -32.32 -1.37
N GLU A 50 18.24 -32.48 -2.41
CA GLU A 50 18.56 -31.39 -3.33
C GLU A 50 17.32 -30.88 -4.08
N ALA A 51 16.47 -31.77 -4.59
CA ALA A 51 15.26 -31.40 -5.31
C ALA A 51 14.28 -30.64 -4.39
N ARG A 52 14.07 -31.15 -3.17
CA ARG A 52 13.26 -30.48 -2.14
C ARG A 52 13.85 -29.13 -1.77
N GLY A 53 15.17 -29.05 -1.60
CA GLY A 53 15.89 -27.81 -1.34
C GLY A 53 15.65 -26.79 -2.44
N ARG A 54 15.83 -27.17 -3.71
CA ARG A 54 15.55 -26.30 -4.86
C ARG A 54 14.10 -25.82 -4.91
N ALA A 55 13.13 -26.69 -4.62
CA ALA A 55 11.72 -26.31 -4.60
C ALA A 55 11.40 -25.30 -3.49
N ILE A 56 11.93 -25.50 -2.27
CA ILE A 56 11.80 -24.55 -1.17
C ILE A 56 12.44 -23.20 -1.54
N GLN A 57 13.63 -23.22 -2.13
CA GLN A 57 14.33 -22.02 -2.59
C GLN A 57 13.55 -21.25 -3.65
N ALA A 58 12.92 -21.95 -4.61
CA ALA A 58 12.07 -21.33 -5.62
C ALA A 58 10.85 -20.64 -4.99
N LYS A 59 10.12 -21.35 -4.11
CA LYS A 59 8.95 -20.79 -3.40
C LYS A 59 9.32 -19.60 -2.52
N LEU A 60 10.47 -19.66 -1.85
CA LEU A 60 10.99 -18.53 -1.08
C LEU A 60 11.31 -17.34 -1.98
N GLY A 61 11.91 -17.56 -3.15
CA GLY A 61 12.14 -16.51 -4.15
C GLY A 61 10.84 -15.83 -4.60
N GLU A 62 9.79 -16.61 -4.87
CA GLU A 62 8.46 -16.08 -5.21
C GLU A 62 7.85 -15.27 -4.06
N ALA A 63 7.94 -15.76 -2.84
CA ALA A 63 7.43 -15.06 -1.66
C ALA A 63 8.19 -13.76 -1.38
N ILE A 64 9.52 -13.75 -1.52
CA ILE A 64 10.34 -12.54 -1.43
C ILE A 64 9.91 -11.52 -2.48
N LYS A 65 9.65 -11.97 -3.72
CA LYS A 65 9.16 -11.09 -4.78
C LYS A 65 7.81 -10.47 -4.42
N LEU A 66 6.88 -11.26 -3.88
CA LEU A 66 5.58 -10.76 -3.43
C LEU A 66 5.73 -9.70 -2.32
N VAL A 67 6.64 -9.91 -1.37
CA VAL A 67 6.96 -8.91 -0.33
C VAL A 67 7.52 -7.63 -0.95
N ALA A 68 8.40 -7.75 -1.95
CA ALA A 68 8.94 -6.59 -2.67
C ALA A 68 7.83 -5.81 -3.40
N ASP A 69 6.90 -6.50 -4.06
CA ASP A 69 5.74 -5.86 -4.71
C ASP A 69 4.88 -5.11 -3.66
N HIS A 70 4.71 -5.66 -2.45
CA HIS A 70 4.02 -4.97 -1.36
C HIS A 70 4.79 -3.74 -0.84
N PHE A 71 6.12 -3.79 -0.81
CA PHE A 71 6.94 -2.63 -0.47
C PHE A 71 6.77 -1.50 -1.48
N GLU A 72 6.79 -1.80 -2.79
CA GLU A 72 6.58 -0.80 -3.84
C GLU A 72 5.18 -0.17 -3.75
N ALA A 73 4.17 -0.97 -3.41
CA ALA A 73 2.80 -0.50 -3.21
C ALA A 73 2.59 0.26 -1.88
N HIS A 74 3.61 0.35 -1.02
CA HIS A 74 3.52 0.90 0.33
C HIS A 74 2.46 0.19 1.21
N ASP A 75 2.16 -1.07 0.90
CA ASP A 75 1.19 -1.90 1.63
C ASP A 75 1.88 -2.63 2.77
N TRP A 76 2.26 -1.85 3.77
CA TRP A 76 3.12 -2.29 4.87
C TRP A 76 2.55 -3.41 5.72
N ASP A 77 1.23 -3.41 5.94
CA ASP A 77 0.56 -4.40 6.77
C ASP A 77 0.58 -5.78 6.10
N ARG A 78 0.33 -5.82 4.78
CA ARG A 78 0.43 -7.06 4.01
C ARG A 78 1.87 -7.56 3.91
N ALA A 79 2.82 -6.65 3.68
CA ALA A 79 4.23 -7.01 3.67
C ALA A 79 4.67 -7.62 5.00
N GLN A 80 4.28 -7.02 6.13
CA GLN A 80 4.59 -7.54 7.46
C GLN A 80 3.98 -8.93 7.69
N GLY A 81 2.72 -9.14 7.33
CA GLY A 81 2.06 -10.44 7.46
C GLY A 81 2.77 -11.55 6.67
N GLU A 82 3.19 -11.27 5.44
CA GLU A 82 3.95 -12.25 4.64
C GLU A 82 5.36 -12.51 5.20
N ILE A 83 6.05 -11.48 5.70
CA ILE A 83 7.34 -11.66 6.39
C ILE A 83 7.19 -12.53 7.64
N GLU A 84 6.15 -12.32 8.45
CA GLU A 84 5.88 -13.14 9.65
C GLU A 84 5.61 -14.60 9.29
N ARG A 85 4.86 -14.85 8.21
CA ARG A 85 4.65 -16.21 7.69
C ARG A 85 5.95 -16.87 7.24
N LEU A 86 6.82 -16.12 6.56
CA LEU A 86 8.14 -16.61 6.13
C LEU A 86 9.06 -16.89 7.33
N LEU A 87 9.05 -16.04 8.35
CA LEU A 87 9.83 -16.27 9.58
C LEU A 87 9.36 -17.52 10.33
N HIS A 88 8.06 -17.78 10.38
CA HIS A 88 7.54 -19.00 10.99
C HIS A 88 7.94 -20.25 10.19
N ALA A 89 7.97 -20.16 8.86
CA ALA A 89 8.35 -21.28 8.01
C ALA A 89 9.87 -21.53 7.96
N LEU A 90 10.67 -20.47 8.00
CA LEU A 90 12.12 -20.46 7.80
C LEU A 90 12.78 -19.43 8.74
N PRO A 91 12.87 -19.72 10.05
CA PRO A 91 13.30 -18.74 11.06
C PRO A 91 14.78 -18.31 10.93
N ASP A 92 15.64 -19.17 10.40
CA ASP A 92 17.08 -18.94 10.29
C ASP A 92 17.55 -18.52 8.89
N ASP A 93 16.62 -18.29 7.93
CA ASP A 93 17.00 -17.85 6.59
C ASP A 93 17.37 -16.35 6.59
N GLU A 94 18.63 -16.06 6.28
CA GLU A 94 19.19 -14.70 6.28
C GLU A 94 18.41 -13.74 5.38
N ARG A 95 17.86 -14.21 4.26
CA ARG A 95 17.09 -13.34 3.36
C ARG A 95 15.79 -12.90 4.02
N VAL A 96 15.11 -13.80 4.73
CA VAL A 96 13.86 -13.48 5.44
C VAL A 96 14.15 -12.51 6.59
N LEU A 97 15.23 -12.73 7.35
CA LEU A 97 15.65 -11.79 8.40
C LEU A 97 15.98 -10.40 7.83
N SER A 98 16.60 -10.35 6.64
CA SER A 98 16.91 -9.08 5.97
C SER A 98 15.66 -8.30 5.54
N LEU A 99 14.53 -8.96 5.25
CA LEU A 99 13.28 -8.30 4.86
C LEU A 99 12.71 -7.41 5.97
N ILE A 100 12.88 -7.80 7.24
CA ILE A 100 12.43 -6.99 8.38
C ILE A 100 13.18 -5.65 8.40
N GLU A 101 14.49 -5.70 8.21
CA GLU A 101 15.35 -4.52 8.23
C GLU A 101 15.13 -3.64 7.00
N GLN A 102 14.93 -4.26 5.83
CA GLN A 102 14.53 -3.56 4.61
C GLN A 102 13.19 -2.85 4.80
N MET A 103 12.18 -3.51 5.37
CA MET A 103 10.87 -2.89 5.62
C MET A 103 11.01 -1.65 6.53
N LYS A 104 11.80 -1.73 7.61
CA LYS A 104 12.04 -0.59 8.50
C LYS A 104 12.74 0.56 7.76
N THR A 105 13.76 0.24 6.97
CA THR A 105 14.51 1.22 6.20
C THR A 105 13.63 1.92 5.17
N LEU A 106 12.82 1.16 4.43
CA LEU A 106 11.90 1.70 3.42
C LEU A 106 10.79 2.55 4.06
N LYS A 107 10.21 2.10 5.18
CA LYS A 107 9.25 2.90 5.95
C LYS A 107 9.84 4.23 6.40
N GLU A 108 11.06 4.21 6.92
CA GLU A 108 11.73 5.44 7.36
C GLU A 108 12.06 6.35 6.17
N GLN A 109 12.55 5.79 5.05
CA GLN A 109 12.79 6.55 3.82
C GLN A 109 11.51 7.21 3.31
N HIS A 110 10.42 6.47 3.22
CA HIS A 110 9.12 7.01 2.80
C HIS A 110 8.63 8.11 3.75
N LYS A 111 8.78 7.93 5.06
CA LYS A 111 8.47 8.97 6.06
C LYS A 111 9.31 10.24 5.83
N GLN A 112 10.60 10.11 5.54
CA GLN A 112 11.48 11.26 5.24
C GLN A 112 11.09 11.95 3.93
N GLU A 113 10.70 11.18 2.90
CA GLU A 113 10.17 11.72 1.64
C GLU A 113 8.89 12.53 1.88
N LEU A 114 7.96 12.01 2.68
CA LEU A 114 6.73 12.73 3.04
C LEU A 114 7.03 14.01 3.84
N LYS A 115 7.99 13.98 4.78
CA LYS A 115 8.43 15.20 5.49
C LYS A 115 9.03 16.23 4.54
N ALA A 116 9.90 15.80 3.63
CA ALA A 116 10.50 16.69 2.63
C ALA A 116 9.44 17.28 1.67
N ALA A 117 8.47 16.48 1.25
CA ALA A 117 7.35 16.93 0.42
C ALA A 117 6.48 17.95 1.17
N TRP A 118 6.22 17.73 2.47
CA TRP A 118 5.52 18.69 3.31
C TRP A 118 6.28 20.02 3.40
N ASP A 119 7.58 19.99 3.71
CA ASP A 119 8.40 21.20 3.83
C ASP A 119 8.48 21.97 2.50
N GLU A 120 8.55 21.27 1.36
CA GLU A 120 8.49 21.88 0.03
C GLU A 120 7.12 22.54 -0.23
N ALA A 121 6.02 21.85 0.07
CA ALA A 121 4.67 22.36 -0.13
C ALA A 121 4.42 23.62 0.73
N VAL A 122 4.83 23.60 1.99
CA VAL A 122 4.76 24.75 2.90
C VAL A 122 5.61 25.91 2.36
N ARG A 123 6.82 25.66 1.87
CA ARG A 123 7.69 26.70 1.30
C ARG A 123 7.09 27.35 0.03
N ARG A 124 6.40 26.56 -0.79
CA ARG A 124 5.70 27.05 -1.99
C ARG A 124 4.36 27.73 -1.69
N SER A 125 3.93 27.71 -0.43
CA SER A 125 2.57 28.11 -0.02
C SER A 125 1.49 27.34 -0.78
N ASP A 126 1.80 26.10 -1.18
CA ASP A 126 0.83 25.18 -1.79
C ASP A 126 0.10 24.44 -0.66
N VAL A 127 -0.95 25.10 -0.20
CA VAL A 127 -1.73 24.70 0.97
C VAL A 127 -2.48 23.38 0.73
N ASP A 128 -2.93 23.13 -0.50
CA ASP A 128 -3.67 21.93 -0.85
C ASP A 128 -2.74 20.71 -0.87
N ALA A 129 -1.60 20.84 -1.54
CA ALA A 129 -0.58 19.79 -1.53
C ALA A 129 -0.06 19.52 -0.11
N ALA A 130 0.15 20.57 0.69
CA ALA A 130 0.57 20.42 2.08
C ALA A 130 -0.45 19.60 2.89
N ILE A 131 -1.73 19.96 2.85
CA ILE A 131 -2.78 19.24 3.59
C ILE A 131 -2.87 17.77 3.16
N ASP A 132 -2.76 17.48 1.87
CA ASP A 132 -2.80 16.10 1.38
C ASP A 132 -1.58 15.30 1.84
N VAL A 133 -0.36 15.86 1.75
CA VAL A 133 0.85 15.21 2.29
C VAL A 133 0.71 14.97 3.79
N LEU A 134 0.13 15.91 4.54
CA LEU A 134 -0.04 15.77 5.99
C LEU A 134 -0.96 14.59 6.36
N LYS A 135 -2.01 14.30 5.58
CA LYS A 135 -2.89 13.14 5.82
C LYS A 135 -2.14 11.81 5.70
N TRP A 136 -1.20 11.73 4.76
CA TRP A 136 -0.34 10.55 4.60
C TRP A 136 0.69 10.50 5.73
N LEU A 137 1.32 11.63 6.04
CA LEU A 137 2.35 11.73 7.07
C LEU A 137 1.81 11.39 8.47
N ASP A 138 0.59 11.79 8.82
CA ASP A 138 -0.05 11.53 10.13
C ASP A 138 -0.06 10.04 10.49
N GLN A 139 -0.16 9.15 9.51
CA GLN A 139 -0.13 7.70 9.72
C GLN A 139 1.23 7.17 10.20
N TYR A 140 2.31 7.94 9.97
CA TYR A 140 3.69 7.56 10.29
C TYR A 140 4.33 8.40 11.40
N LEU A 141 3.64 9.44 11.88
CA LEU A 141 4.16 10.32 12.92
C LEU A 141 4.01 9.71 14.30
N SER A 142 5.07 9.82 15.09
CA SER A 142 4.97 9.61 16.52
C SER A 142 4.23 10.78 17.18
N ARG A 143 3.78 10.59 18.42
CA ARG A 143 3.08 11.64 19.19
C ARG A 143 3.91 12.92 19.35
N GLU A 144 5.23 12.79 19.50
CA GLU A 144 6.14 13.91 19.68
C GLU A 144 6.31 14.68 18.37
N GLU A 145 6.55 13.98 17.26
CA GLU A 145 6.69 14.61 15.94
C GLU A 145 5.39 15.29 15.48
N ALA A 146 4.23 14.69 15.79
CA ALA A 146 2.94 15.28 15.52
C ALA A 146 2.73 16.59 16.32
N GLN A 147 3.24 16.67 17.55
CA GLN A 147 3.17 17.91 18.36
C GLN A 147 4.03 19.02 17.76
N GLU A 148 5.22 18.70 17.30
CA GLU A 148 6.11 19.67 16.63
C GLU A 148 5.48 20.24 15.36
N LEU A 149 4.92 19.35 14.52
CA LEU A 149 4.25 19.72 13.28
C LEU A 149 2.90 20.41 13.49
N GLN A 150 2.26 20.24 14.65
CA GLN A 150 0.92 20.78 14.92
C GLN A 150 0.83 22.30 14.72
N SER A 151 1.87 23.03 15.14
CA SER A 151 1.91 24.49 15.03
C SER A 151 1.93 24.95 13.57
N SER A 152 2.79 24.34 12.75
CA SER A 152 2.90 24.59 11.30
C SER A 152 1.64 24.15 10.56
N ALA A 153 1.13 22.95 10.86
CA ALA A 153 -0.10 22.44 10.27
C ALA A 153 -1.30 23.36 10.53
N ARG A 154 -1.47 23.87 11.76
CA ARG A 154 -2.52 24.85 12.08
C ARG A 154 -2.42 26.12 11.24
N HIS A 155 -1.19 26.57 10.95
CA HIS A 155 -0.97 27.72 10.09
C HIS A 155 -1.47 27.46 8.67
N VAL A 156 -1.07 26.32 8.08
CA VAL A 156 -1.49 25.87 6.75
C VAL A 156 -3.02 25.74 6.65
N PHE A 157 -3.67 25.12 7.64
CA PHE A 157 -5.14 25.02 7.66
C PHE A 157 -5.84 26.38 7.78
N LYS A 158 -5.27 27.30 8.57
CA LYS A 158 -5.79 28.67 8.68
C LYS A 158 -5.63 29.42 7.35
N GLU A 159 -4.53 29.20 6.65
CA GLU A 159 -4.29 29.77 5.32
C GLU A 159 -5.27 29.22 4.29
N LYS A 160 -5.54 27.90 4.27
CA LYS A 160 -6.57 27.28 3.40
C LYS A 160 -7.92 27.92 3.62
N LEU A 161 -8.32 28.07 4.89
CA LEU A 161 -9.59 28.68 5.26
C LEU A 161 -9.71 30.12 4.73
N LEU A 162 -8.63 30.90 4.84
CA LEU A 162 -8.58 32.26 4.31
C LEU A 162 -8.64 32.28 2.79
N GLN A 163 -7.91 31.40 2.11
CA GLN A 163 -7.91 31.29 0.65
C GLN A 163 -9.31 30.92 0.12
N LEU A 164 -9.95 29.89 0.68
CA LEU A 164 -11.33 29.52 0.33
C LEU A 164 -12.31 30.66 0.61
N GLY A 165 -12.13 31.36 1.74
CA GLY A 165 -12.95 32.53 2.08
C GLY A 165 -12.82 33.68 1.08
N VAL A 166 -11.60 33.96 0.61
CA VAL A 166 -11.34 34.97 -0.43
C VAL A 166 -11.96 34.54 -1.76
N GLN A 167 -11.76 33.28 -2.18
CA GLN A 167 -12.34 32.73 -3.41
C GLN A 167 -13.87 32.80 -3.39
N PHE A 168 -14.50 32.42 -2.27
CA PHE A 168 -15.94 32.52 -2.09
C PHE A 168 -16.43 33.97 -2.21
N ARG A 169 -15.83 34.91 -1.46
CA ARG A 169 -16.21 36.33 -1.54
C ARG A 169 -16.04 36.91 -2.94
N PHE A 170 -14.94 36.56 -3.61
CA PHE A 170 -14.68 36.98 -4.98
C PHE A 170 -15.75 36.43 -5.94
N ALA A 171 -16.06 35.14 -5.88
CA ALA A 171 -17.09 34.53 -6.71
C ALA A 171 -18.49 35.13 -6.48
N VAL A 172 -18.82 35.47 -5.23
CA VAL A 172 -20.08 36.18 -4.89
C VAL A 172 -20.10 37.60 -5.48
N THR A 173 -18.97 38.31 -5.43
CA THR A 173 -18.85 39.70 -5.92
C THR A 173 -18.96 39.74 -7.44
N GLU A 174 -18.29 38.81 -8.13
CA GLU A 174 -18.32 38.63 -9.58
C GLU A 174 -19.60 37.94 -10.10
N LYS A 175 -20.58 37.67 -9.21
CA LYS A 175 -21.85 36.98 -9.54
C LYS A 175 -21.64 35.60 -10.19
N ARG A 176 -20.49 34.96 -9.95
CA ARG A 176 -20.17 33.59 -10.37
C ARG A 176 -20.81 32.60 -9.41
N TRP A 177 -22.13 32.48 -9.47
CA TRP A 177 -22.93 31.75 -8.48
C TRP A 177 -22.60 30.26 -8.40
N ARG A 178 -22.26 29.60 -9.52
CA ARG A 178 -21.85 28.20 -9.54
C ARG A 178 -20.54 27.97 -8.78
N ASP A 179 -19.55 28.80 -9.03
CA ASP A 179 -18.25 28.70 -8.35
C ASP A 179 -18.37 29.03 -6.86
N ALA A 180 -19.16 30.06 -6.52
CA ALA A 180 -19.46 30.40 -5.13
C ALA A 180 -20.14 29.23 -4.38
N LEU A 181 -21.03 28.48 -5.03
CA LEU A 181 -21.64 27.29 -4.45
C LEU A 181 -20.62 26.17 -4.24
N THR A 182 -19.79 25.88 -5.24
CA THR A 182 -18.76 24.83 -5.14
C THR A 182 -17.78 25.12 -4.02
N THR A 183 -17.15 26.30 -4.02
CA THR A 183 -16.21 26.72 -2.97
C THR A 183 -16.89 26.82 -1.60
N GLY A 184 -18.14 27.28 -1.55
CA GLY A 184 -18.89 27.36 -0.31
C GLY A 184 -19.22 26.00 0.30
N MET A 185 -19.55 25.01 -0.54
CA MET A 185 -19.76 23.63 -0.10
C MET A 185 -18.46 22.97 0.38
N GLU A 186 -17.35 23.20 -0.33
CA GLU A 186 -16.01 22.73 0.07
C GLU A 186 -15.62 23.29 1.44
N LEU A 187 -15.77 24.60 1.64
CA LEU A 187 -15.47 25.29 2.91
C LEU A 187 -16.30 24.72 4.06
N VAL A 188 -17.60 24.48 3.86
CA VAL A 188 -18.48 23.90 4.90
C VAL A 188 -18.12 22.45 5.21
N ARG A 189 -17.68 21.68 4.21
CA ARG A 189 -17.27 20.28 4.38
C ARG A 189 -15.95 20.18 5.14
N GLU A 190 -14.97 21.00 4.79
CA GLU A 190 -13.61 20.92 5.33
C GLU A 190 -13.45 21.66 6.66
N PHE A 191 -14.21 22.73 6.87
CA PHE A 191 -14.12 23.57 8.07
C PHE A 191 -15.49 23.78 8.74
N PRO A 192 -16.23 22.71 9.11
CA PRO A 192 -17.63 22.78 9.53
C PRO A 192 -17.89 23.63 10.78
N ASN A 193 -16.87 23.77 11.64
CA ASN A 193 -16.93 24.50 12.91
C ASN A 193 -16.36 25.93 12.81
N SER A 194 -15.91 26.35 11.63
CA SER A 194 -15.42 27.71 11.45
C SER A 194 -16.59 28.69 11.39
N ARG A 195 -16.40 29.90 11.95
CA ARG A 195 -17.38 30.98 11.83
C ARG A 195 -17.73 31.28 10.37
N MET A 196 -16.73 31.23 9.49
CA MET A 196 -16.89 31.44 8.05
C MET A 196 -17.78 30.37 7.42
N ALA A 197 -17.68 29.11 7.84
CA ALA A 197 -18.58 28.05 7.37
C ALA A 197 -20.02 28.27 7.81
N THR A 198 -20.26 28.77 9.02
CA THR A 198 -21.61 29.12 9.47
C THR A 198 -22.21 30.23 8.59
N GLU A 199 -21.46 31.31 8.37
CA GLU A 199 -21.89 32.44 7.52
C GLU A 199 -22.13 31.98 6.07
N VAL A 200 -21.25 31.14 5.52
CA VAL A 200 -21.42 30.57 4.18
C VAL A 200 -22.65 29.67 4.11
N ARG A 201 -22.89 28.83 5.12
CA ARG A 201 -24.03 27.90 5.16
C ARG A 201 -25.37 28.64 5.11
N GLU A 202 -25.47 29.78 5.80
CA GLU A 202 -26.64 30.67 5.73
C GLU A 202 -26.81 31.29 4.34
N ALA A 203 -25.70 31.62 3.66
CA ALA A 203 -25.72 32.19 2.32
C ALA A 203 -26.00 31.15 1.20
N LEU A 204 -25.73 29.85 1.43
CA LEU A 204 -25.82 28.80 0.41
C LEU A 204 -27.23 28.69 -0.21
N ASP A 205 -28.30 28.82 0.58
CA ASP A 205 -29.66 28.70 0.08
C ASP A 205 -30.02 29.85 -0.88
N THR A 206 -29.56 31.07 -0.55
CA THR A 206 -29.72 32.23 -1.43
C THR A 206 -28.88 32.08 -2.71
N LEU A 207 -27.68 31.51 -2.61
CA LEU A 207 -26.82 31.27 -3.76
C LEU A 207 -27.36 30.18 -4.69
N ARG A 208 -27.99 29.12 -4.13
CA ARG A 208 -28.67 28.07 -4.92
C ARG A 208 -29.77 28.64 -5.76
N GLU A 209 -30.60 29.50 -5.18
CA GLU A 209 -31.69 30.17 -5.88
C GLU A 209 -31.16 31.08 -7.00
N ARG A 210 -30.12 31.90 -6.73
CA ARG A 210 -29.48 32.76 -7.73
C ARG A 210 -28.79 31.97 -8.85
N ALA A 211 -28.18 30.84 -8.55
CA ALA A 211 -27.55 29.98 -9.55
C ALA A 211 -28.58 29.32 -10.49
N ARG A 212 -29.77 28.96 -9.97
CA ARG A 212 -30.90 28.47 -10.77
C ARG A 212 -31.41 29.55 -11.71
N GLN A 213 -31.68 30.74 -11.19
CA GLN A 213 -32.15 31.89 -11.98
C GLN A 213 -31.15 32.31 -13.07
N ALA A 214 -29.85 32.28 -12.77
CA ALA A 214 -28.80 32.56 -13.76
C ALA A 214 -28.69 31.48 -14.85
N THR A 215 -29.17 30.26 -14.58
CA THR A 215 -29.23 29.16 -15.57
C THR A 215 -30.49 29.26 -16.43
N GLU A 216 -31.61 29.71 -15.87
CA GLU A 216 -32.89 29.91 -16.58
C GLU A 216 -32.90 31.20 -17.44
N GLY A 217 -32.08 32.20 -17.09
CA GLY A 217 -31.97 33.46 -17.83
C GLY A 217 -30.96 33.47 -18.99
N ALA A 218 -30.28 32.36 -19.30
CA ALA A 218 -29.41 32.28 -20.47
C ALA A 218 -30.29 32.21 -21.73
N PRO A 219 -30.21 33.17 -22.66
CA PRO A 219 -30.97 33.11 -23.91
C PRO A 219 -30.52 31.85 -24.66
N VAL A 220 -31.48 30.99 -24.95
CA VAL A 220 -31.33 29.97 -25.99
C VAL A 220 -31.18 30.74 -27.29
N ASP A 221 -29.93 30.98 -27.71
CA ASP A 221 -29.65 31.41 -29.08
C ASP A 221 -30.17 30.30 -30.00
N THR A 222 -31.38 30.52 -30.50
CA THR A 222 -31.90 29.92 -31.71
C THR A 222 -30.91 30.18 -32.84
N LEU A 223 -30.08 29.18 -33.13
CA LEU A 223 -29.33 29.10 -34.38
C LEU A 223 -30.34 28.99 -35.54
N PRO A 224 -30.23 29.84 -36.58
CA PRO A 224 -30.89 29.60 -37.87
C PRO A 224 -30.21 28.47 -38.66
#